data_AF-A0A1I3FGL8-F1
#
_entry.id   AF-A0A1I3FGL8-F1
#
_cell.length_a   1.000
_cell.length_b   1.000
_cell.length_c   1.000
_cell.angle_alpha   90.00
_cell.angle_beta   90.00
_cell.angle_gamma   90.00
#
_symmetry.space_group_name_H-M   'P 1'
#
loop_
_entity.id
_entity.type
_entity.pdbx_description
1 polymer ?
#
loop_
_entity_poly.entity_id
_entity_poly.type
_entity_poly.pdbx_seq_one_letter_code
_entity_poly.pdbx_strand_id
1 'polypeptide(L)'
;MLGTLFKKLGLKFSLNDPQWGRNSQNDNKQNNDGKKPNSGPPDLDKLWQDFNQRLTRWLGNKSGGGSDSNGGGFNPGMKGAGVGAGAIAVVVALLWLASGFFTVQEGQTGVVMTFGKYSHSTTPGFNWRWPYPIQSHEIVNVSQVRTVEVGYRANAKNKQPKEALMLTDDENIIDIQFAVQYTLKSASDWIFNIRDPEETVRQVAETSIREIVGKNKMDFVLYEGREKVALDTSQLMQRILDHYQAGVQITNVTMQGVQPPEQVQAAFDDAVKAGQDRERQKNEGQAYANDVIPKARGAASRLLQEAEAYSARVTANAEGDASRFKQVLTEYQKAPAVTRDRMYLDTMQQIFANTTKVMVDAKSGSNLLYLPLDKLIAQSAAAAVPGAGSGSAASGAAPSVMKDGASTIESRPQTDDRSRDSRDSRDREGR
;
A
#
# COMPACT_ATOMS: atom_id res chain seq x y z
N MET A 1 10.02 -11.46 -35.54
CA MET A 1 11.38 -11.65 -36.08
C MET A 1 12.26 -12.16 -34.95
N LEU A 2 13.05 -13.21 -35.21
CA LEU A 2 14.42 -13.45 -34.71
C LEU A 2 14.61 -13.40 -33.17
N GLY A 3 15.06 -14.41 -32.43
CA GLY A 3 15.94 -15.52 -32.75
C GLY A 3 16.88 -15.73 -31.55
N THR A 4 16.87 -16.94 -30.97
CA THR A 4 18.02 -17.72 -30.43
C THR A 4 18.99 -17.18 -29.35
N LEU A 5 19.30 -18.11 -28.39
CA LEU A 5 20.52 -18.36 -27.57
C LEU A 5 20.44 -18.00 -26.05
N PHE A 6 20.09 -18.94 -25.14
CA PHE A 6 20.93 -19.96 -24.42
C PHE A 6 22.15 -19.36 -23.67
N LYS A 7 22.48 -19.66 -22.38
CA LYS A 7 22.63 -20.98 -21.72
C LYS A 7 23.03 -20.80 -20.22
N LYS A 8 22.81 -21.86 -19.42
CA LYS A 8 23.34 -22.18 -18.05
C LYS A 8 22.63 -21.55 -16.83
N LEU A 9 21.77 -22.31 -16.17
CA LEU A 9 22.10 -23.22 -15.06
C LEU A 9 20.79 -23.90 -14.62
N GLY A 10 20.72 -25.22 -14.82
CA GLY A 10 19.62 -26.05 -14.35
C GLY A 10 20.02 -26.75 -13.05
N LEU A 11 19.04 -26.94 -12.18
CA LEU A 11 18.84 -28.17 -11.40
C LEU A 11 17.44 -28.11 -10.79
N LYS A 12 16.58 -29.03 -11.25
CA LYS A 12 15.23 -29.30 -10.73
C LYS A 12 15.34 -30.46 -9.74
N PHE A 13 14.66 -30.36 -8.61
CA PHE A 13 14.28 -31.53 -7.81
C PHE A 13 12.79 -31.43 -7.51
N SER A 14 12.04 -32.45 -7.94
CA SER A 14 10.63 -32.66 -7.63
C SER A 14 10.46 -34.03 -6.97
N LEU A 15 9.79 -34.02 -5.82
CA LEU A 15 8.79 -34.94 -5.29
C LEU A 15 8.84 -36.45 -5.62
N ASN A 16 8.94 -37.24 -4.54
CA ASN A 16 7.92 -38.18 -4.02
C ASN A 16 7.42 -39.34 -4.93
N ASP A 17 7.79 -40.59 -4.62
CA ASP A 17 6.95 -41.60 -3.91
C ASP A 17 7.62 -43.00 -3.91
N PRO A 18 7.31 -43.90 -2.94
CA PRO A 18 7.82 -45.26 -2.89
C PRO A 18 6.79 -46.29 -3.37
N GLN A 19 7.17 -47.15 -4.33
CA GLN A 19 6.41 -48.38 -4.61
C GLN A 19 7.33 -49.59 -4.77
N TRP A 20 7.05 -50.60 -3.96
CA TRP A 20 7.58 -51.95 -4.01
C TRP A 20 6.91 -52.74 -5.14
N GLY A 21 7.72 -53.35 -6.02
CA GLY A 21 7.29 -54.27 -7.07
C GLY A 21 8.10 -55.57 -7.04
N ARG A 22 7.39 -56.70 -7.15
CA ARG A 22 7.87 -58.09 -7.22
C ARG A 22 8.34 -58.49 -8.63
N ASN A 23 9.24 -59.48 -8.63
CA ASN A 23 9.40 -60.62 -9.57
C ASN A 23 10.06 -60.46 -10.96
N SER A 24 10.67 -61.61 -11.33
CA SER A 24 11.13 -62.10 -12.65
C SER A 24 12.60 -61.78 -12.97
N GLN A 25 13.57 -62.69 -12.80
CA GLN A 25 13.87 -63.99 -13.44
C GLN A 25 14.82 -63.86 -14.66
N ASN A 26 15.98 -64.53 -14.52
CA ASN A 26 16.99 -64.96 -15.49
C ASN A 26 17.52 -63.99 -16.56
N ASP A 27 18.84 -63.75 -16.56
CA ASP A 27 19.73 -64.48 -17.48
C ASP A 27 21.23 -64.28 -17.20
N ASN A 28 21.98 -65.24 -17.74
CA ASN A 28 23.32 -65.71 -17.45
C ASN A 28 24.46 -64.85 -18.08
N LYS A 29 25.58 -64.62 -17.36
CA LYS A 29 26.97 -64.59 -17.91
C LYS A 29 28.06 -64.32 -16.85
N GLN A 30 28.69 -65.41 -16.45
CA GLN A 30 30.14 -65.65 -16.28
C GLN A 30 31.11 -64.49 -16.60
N ASN A 31 31.88 -64.00 -15.62
CA ASN A 31 33.33 -64.28 -15.45
C ASN A 31 34.02 -63.36 -14.42
N ASN A 32 34.93 -63.98 -13.66
CA ASN A 32 36.23 -63.47 -13.19
C ASN A 32 36.36 -62.79 -11.81
N ASP A 33 37.42 -63.25 -11.17
CA ASP A 33 37.89 -63.11 -9.80
C ASP A 33 38.25 -61.69 -9.35
N GLY A 34 38.01 -61.40 -8.07
CA GLY A 34 38.47 -60.17 -7.42
C GLY A 34 38.11 -60.09 -5.94
N LYS A 35 39.08 -60.43 -5.08
CA LYS A 35 39.07 -60.37 -3.61
C LYS A 35 38.37 -59.14 -3.01
N LYS A 36 37.46 -59.37 -2.06
CA LYS A 36 37.00 -58.38 -1.06
C LYS A 36 37.95 -58.39 0.15
N PRO A 37 38.32 -57.23 0.71
CA PRO A 37 38.52 -57.09 2.14
C PRO A 37 37.26 -56.54 2.78
N ASN A 38 36.75 -57.32 3.72
CA ASN A 38 35.69 -57.01 4.66
C ASN A 38 36.17 -55.91 5.63
N SER A 39 35.47 -54.78 5.71
CA SER A 39 35.67 -53.78 6.75
C SER A 39 34.31 -53.34 7.30
N GLY A 40 33.76 -54.17 8.18
CA GLY A 40 32.78 -53.74 9.17
C GLY A 40 33.48 -52.95 10.29
N PRO A 41 32.80 -52.01 10.97
CA PRO A 41 33.40 -51.17 12.00
C PRO A 41 33.83 -51.99 13.23
N PRO A 42 34.87 -51.55 13.96
CA PRO A 42 35.47 -52.29 15.06
C PRO A 42 34.51 -52.47 16.25
N ASP A 43 34.48 -53.70 16.77
CA ASP A 43 33.66 -54.19 17.88
C ASP A 43 33.65 -53.24 19.10
N LEU A 44 32.51 -52.57 19.29
CA LEU A 44 32.17 -51.81 20.50
C LEU A 44 32.14 -52.71 21.75
N ASP A 45 31.98 -54.02 21.57
CA ASP A 45 31.98 -55.02 22.64
C ASP A 45 33.37 -55.24 23.25
N LYS A 46 34.45 -55.09 22.47
CA LYS A 46 35.82 -55.16 23.00
C LYS A 46 36.16 -53.95 23.85
N LEU A 47 35.68 -52.77 23.46
CA LEU A 47 35.87 -51.54 24.22
C LEU A 47 35.11 -51.58 25.55
N TRP A 48 33.94 -52.22 25.58
CA TRP A 48 33.18 -52.45 26.80
C TRP A 48 33.88 -53.43 27.76
N GLN A 49 34.41 -54.52 27.23
CA GLN A 49 35.13 -55.51 28.04
C GLN A 49 36.43 -54.95 28.63
N ASP A 50 37.18 -54.16 27.86
CA ASP A 50 38.40 -53.49 28.32
C ASP A 50 38.12 -52.39 29.37
N PHE A 51 37.00 -51.68 29.24
CA PHE A 51 36.58 -50.67 30.21
C PHE A 51 36.20 -51.31 31.55
N ASN A 52 35.39 -52.38 31.52
CA ASN A 52 34.98 -53.08 32.73
C ASN A 52 36.19 -53.67 33.48
N GLN A 53 37.15 -54.27 32.75
CA GLN A 53 38.37 -54.83 33.34
C GLN A 53 39.32 -53.78 33.92
N ARG A 54 39.39 -52.58 33.34
CA ARG A 54 40.21 -51.49 33.88
C ARG A 54 39.57 -50.85 35.11
N LEU A 55 38.25 -50.76 35.15
CA LEU A 55 37.50 -50.26 36.31
C LEU A 55 37.66 -51.19 37.52
N THR A 56 37.62 -52.52 37.32
CA THR A 56 37.78 -53.49 38.42
C THR A 56 39.21 -53.51 38.99
N ARG A 57 40.23 -53.30 38.15
CA ARG A 57 41.64 -53.23 38.61
C ARG A 57 41.92 -51.99 39.46
N TRP A 58 41.23 -50.88 39.19
CA TRP A 58 41.39 -49.66 39.96
C TRP A 58 40.59 -49.68 41.27
N LEU A 59 39.40 -50.30 41.27
CA LEU A 59 38.52 -50.41 42.44
C LEU A 59 38.88 -51.58 43.39
N GLY A 60 39.79 -52.48 42.98
CA GLY A 60 40.04 -53.77 43.63
C GLY A 60 41.35 -53.91 44.41
N ASN A 61 42.02 -52.83 44.80
CA ASN A 61 43.34 -52.94 45.46
C ASN A 61 43.32 -52.65 46.96
N LYS A 62 42.88 -53.62 47.78
CA LYS A 62 43.37 -53.79 49.16
C LYS A 62 43.01 -55.16 49.75
N SER A 63 44.01 -55.83 50.34
CA SER A 63 44.00 -57.19 50.96
C SER A 63 44.09 -58.32 49.91
N GLY A 64 45.10 -59.18 49.83
CA GLY A 64 46.08 -59.66 50.80
C GLY A 64 46.15 -61.19 50.65
N GLY A 65 47.28 -61.72 50.19
CA GLY A 65 47.73 -63.11 50.40
C GLY A 65 47.00 -64.29 49.71
N GLY A 66 47.72 -64.97 48.81
CA GLY A 66 47.88 -66.44 48.89
C GLY A 66 46.92 -67.36 48.14
N SER A 67 47.48 -68.02 47.11
CA SER A 67 47.40 -69.45 46.78
C SER A 67 46.06 -70.12 46.40
N ASP A 68 46.15 -70.82 45.26
CA ASP A 68 45.31 -71.87 44.69
C ASP A 68 44.44 -72.70 45.64
N SER A 69 43.18 -72.91 45.27
CA SER A 69 42.64 -74.24 44.93
C SER A 69 41.14 -74.19 44.59
N ASN A 70 40.80 -74.78 43.44
CA ASN A 70 39.66 -75.65 43.16
C ASN A 70 38.25 -75.32 43.73
N GLY A 71 37.33 -75.06 42.79
CA GLY A 71 36.01 -75.70 42.75
C GLY A 71 35.02 -75.40 43.88
N GLY A 72 33.98 -74.64 43.55
CA GLY A 72 32.70 -74.76 44.26
C GLY A 72 31.93 -73.47 44.44
N GLY A 73 30.68 -73.49 43.98
CA GLY A 73 29.57 -72.79 44.62
C GLY A 73 29.66 -71.28 44.70
N PHE A 74 28.99 -70.59 43.78
CA PHE A 74 28.60 -69.20 43.96
C PHE A 74 27.57 -69.10 45.08
N ASN A 75 28.05 -69.04 46.32
CA ASN A 75 27.27 -68.68 47.49
C ASN A 75 27.55 -67.19 47.77
N PRO A 76 26.60 -66.26 47.57
CA PRO A 76 26.83 -64.87 47.88
C PRO A 76 26.89 -64.71 49.40
N GLY A 77 28.10 -64.56 49.94
CA GLY A 77 28.34 -64.27 51.35
C GLY A 77 27.67 -62.95 51.75
N MET A 78 26.54 -63.06 52.43
CA MET A 78 25.60 -61.99 52.82
C MET A 78 26.14 -60.97 53.85
N LYS A 79 27.46 -60.86 54.04
CA LYS A 79 28.12 -59.93 54.99
C LYS A 79 29.02 -58.86 54.35
N GLY A 80 29.43 -59.02 53.08
CA GLY A 80 30.11 -57.96 52.30
C GLY A 80 29.16 -57.13 51.42
N ALA A 81 27.95 -57.67 51.18
CA ALA A 81 26.91 -57.02 50.39
C ALA A 81 26.34 -55.74 51.03
N GLY A 82 26.43 -55.59 52.36
CA GLY A 82 25.90 -54.40 53.06
C GLY A 82 26.68 -53.12 52.79
N VAL A 83 28.01 -53.19 52.65
CA VAL A 83 28.86 -52.02 52.38
C VAL A 83 28.85 -51.67 50.89
N GLY A 84 28.82 -52.68 50.00
CA GLY A 84 28.65 -52.48 48.56
C GLY A 84 27.27 -51.92 48.20
N ALA A 85 26.20 -52.45 48.79
CA ALA A 85 24.84 -51.92 48.61
C ALA A 85 24.70 -50.49 49.17
N GLY A 86 25.36 -50.17 50.29
CA GLY A 86 25.40 -48.81 50.84
C GLY A 86 26.08 -47.81 49.91
N ALA A 87 27.24 -48.16 49.36
CA ALA A 87 27.95 -47.31 48.39
C ALA A 87 27.14 -47.10 47.10
N ILE A 88 26.49 -48.16 46.59
CA ILE A 88 25.61 -48.07 45.42
C ILE A 88 24.39 -47.19 45.72
N ALA A 89 23.77 -47.33 46.90
CA ALA A 89 22.64 -46.50 47.30
C ALA A 89 23.02 -45.00 47.39
N VAL A 90 24.21 -44.68 47.87
CA VAL A 90 24.71 -43.29 47.91
C VAL A 90 24.93 -42.75 46.50
N VAL A 91 25.54 -43.52 45.60
CA VAL A 91 25.73 -43.10 44.20
C VAL A 91 24.40 -42.90 43.49
N VAL A 92 23.44 -43.80 43.69
CA VAL A 92 22.08 -43.67 43.15
C VAL A 92 21.37 -42.44 43.73
N ALA A 93 21.51 -42.17 45.03
CA ALA A 93 20.94 -40.98 45.66
C ALA A 93 21.56 -39.67 45.13
N LEU A 94 22.87 -39.65 44.88
CA LEU A 94 23.54 -38.49 44.28
C LEU A 94 23.14 -38.28 42.82
N LEU A 95 23.04 -39.35 42.03
CA LEU A 95 22.52 -39.29 40.66
C LEU A 95 21.05 -38.86 40.64
N TRP A 96 20.25 -39.31 41.61
CA TRP A 96 18.87 -38.88 41.77
C TRP A 96 18.82 -37.38 42.07
N LEU A 97 19.56 -36.86 43.06
CA LEU A 97 19.61 -35.43 43.37
C LEU A 97 20.13 -34.58 42.19
N ALA A 98 21.12 -35.08 41.44
CA ALA A 98 21.65 -34.41 40.25
C ALA A 98 20.65 -34.38 39.09
N SER A 99 19.71 -35.33 39.01
CA SER A 99 18.65 -35.31 37.99
C SER A 99 17.63 -34.17 38.19
N GLY A 100 17.72 -33.44 39.31
CA GLY A 100 16.89 -32.27 39.62
C GLY A 100 17.33 -30.97 38.94
N PHE A 101 18.52 -30.94 38.31
CA PHE A 101 19.00 -29.75 37.61
C PHE A 101 18.34 -29.59 36.24
N PHE A 102 17.89 -28.36 35.93
CA PHE A 102 17.35 -27.99 34.63
C PHE A 102 17.74 -26.57 34.26
N THR A 103 17.64 -26.23 32.98
CA THR A 103 17.97 -24.89 32.47
C THR A 103 16.74 -24.28 31.83
N VAL A 104 16.53 -22.99 32.07
CA VAL A 104 15.45 -22.18 31.48
C VAL A 104 16.09 -21.14 30.58
N GLN A 105 15.65 -21.07 29.32
CA GLN A 105 16.17 -20.09 28.37
C GLN A 105 15.62 -18.70 28.65
N GLU A 106 16.28 -17.66 28.14
CA GLU A 106 15.75 -16.30 28.16
C GLU A 106 14.41 -16.23 27.40
N GLY A 107 13.46 -15.46 27.94
CA GLY A 107 12.10 -15.39 27.40
C GLY A 107 11.17 -16.54 27.80
N GLN A 108 11.70 -17.56 28.48
CA GLN A 108 10.92 -18.64 29.09
C GLN A 108 10.86 -18.49 30.61
N THR A 109 9.81 -19.03 31.20
CA THR A 109 9.66 -19.13 32.67
C THR A 109 9.36 -20.57 33.02
N GLY A 110 10.14 -21.12 33.94
CA GLY A 110 9.88 -22.45 34.49
C GLY A 110 8.87 -22.34 35.62
N VAL A 111 7.78 -23.08 35.55
CA VAL A 111 6.80 -23.19 36.62
C VAL A 111 7.03 -24.50 37.35
N VAL A 112 7.47 -24.43 38.61
CA VAL A 112 7.76 -25.61 39.42
C VAL A 112 6.55 -25.99 40.25
N MET A 113 6.18 -27.26 40.16
CA MET A 113 5.03 -27.86 40.82
C MET A 113 5.50 -28.86 41.87
N THR A 114 4.96 -28.80 43.08
CA THR A 114 5.19 -29.82 44.13
C THR A 114 3.93 -30.66 44.27
N PHE A 115 4.02 -31.96 43.97
CA PHE A 115 2.86 -32.87 43.91
C PHE A 115 1.65 -32.30 43.11
N GLY A 116 1.92 -31.56 42.02
CA GLY A 116 0.90 -30.95 41.17
C GLY A 116 0.35 -29.60 41.65
N LYS A 117 0.74 -29.11 42.83
CA LYS A 117 0.41 -27.76 43.29
C LYS A 117 1.50 -26.76 42.88
N TYR A 118 1.11 -25.55 42.48
CA TYR A 118 2.04 -24.45 42.23
C TYR A 118 2.93 -24.18 43.45
N SER A 119 4.25 -24.13 43.25
CA SER A 119 5.23 -23.80 44.30
C SER A 119 5.87 -22.44 44.05
N HIS A 120 6.62 -22.30 42.96
CA HIS A 120 7.29 -21.06 42.61
C HIS A 120 7.60 -21.01 41.11
N SER A 121 7.73 -19.80 40.58
CA SER A 121 8.22 -19.52 39.24
C SER A 121 9.73 -19.33 39.26
N THR A 122 10.38 -19.82 38.23
CA THR A 122 11.83 -19.86 38.08
C THR A 122 12.27 -18.93 36.95
N THR A 123 13.22 -18.05 37.24
CA THR A 123 13.80 -17.11 36.26
C THR A 123 14.72 -17.82 35.25
N PRO A 124 15.00 -17.20 34.09
CA PRO A 124 15.97 -17.73 33.13
C PRO A 124 17.32 -18.05 33.78
N GLY A 125 17.92 -19.17 33.39
CA GLY A 125 19.20 -19.65 33.91
C GLY A 125 19.16 -21.08 34.42
N PHE A 126 20.22 -21.44 35.15
CA PHE A 126 20.39 -22.76 35.73
C PHE A 126 19.63 -22.87 37.06
N ASN A 127 18.75 -23.84 37.16
CA ASN A 127 17.86 -23.99 38.30
C ASN A 127 17.82 -25.43 38.78
N TRP A 128 17.55 -25.58 40.06
CA TRP A 128 17.49 -26.89 40.72
C TRP A 128 16.12 -27.07 41.37
N ARG A 129 15.54 -28.24 41.14
CA ARG A 129 14.32 -28.68 41.82
C ARG A 129 14.54 -30.05 42.44
N TRP A 130 13.63 -30.45 43.32
CA TRP A 130 13.61 -31.81 43.79
C TRP A 130 13.33 -32.77 42.62
N PRO A 131 14.06 -33.88 42.50
CA PRO A 131 13.84 -34.85 41.44
C PRO A 131 12.45 -35.49 41.51
N TYR A 132 12.04 -36.14 40.43
CA TYR A 132 10.80 -36.91 40.40
C TYR A 132 10.81 -37.98 41.50
N PRO A 133 9.74 -38.16 42.31
CA PRO A 133 8.35 -37.74 42.09
C PRO A 133 7.87 -36.48 42.86
N ILE A 134 8.74 -35.81 43.61
CA ILE A 134 8.32 -34.73 44.55
C ILE A 134 7.94 -33.46 43.78
N GLN A 135 8.79 -33.05 42.85
CA GLN A 135 8.58 -31.86 42.04
C GLN A 135 8.65 -32.16 40.54
N SER A 136 7.85 -31.43 39.78
CA SER A 136 7.86 -31.38 38.32
C SER A 136 8.00 -29.94 37.86
N HIS A 137 8.39 -29.73 36.61
CA HIS A 137 8.52 -28.40 36.04
C HIS A 137 7.87 -28.38 34.67
N GLU A 138 7.31 -27.23 34.32
CA GLU A 138 6.79 -26.95 33.00
C GLU A 138 7.40 -25.63 32.51
N ILE A 139 7.91 -25.61 31.29
CA ILE A 139 8.58 -24.43 30.74
C ILE A 139 7.62 -23.76 29.78
N VAL A 140 7.25 -22.51 30.06
CA VAL A 140 6.35 -21.74 29.22
C VAL A 140 7.09 -20.54 28.63
N ASN A 141 6.93 -20.32 27.34
CA ASN A 141 7.47 -19.15 26.66
C ASN A 141 6.57 -17.93 26.94
N VAL A 142 7.09 -16.96 27.68
CA VAL A 142 6.36 -15.75 28.08
C VAL A 142 6.58 -14.60 27.11
N SER A 143 7.76 -14.50 26.50
CA SER A 143 8.11 -13.41 25.57
C SER A 143 7.65 -13.66 24.14
N GLN A 144 7.29 -14.89 23.78
CA GLN A 144 6.77 -15.21 22.46
C GLN A 144 5.40 -14.56 22.25
N VAL A 145 5.31 -13.73 21.20
CA VAL A 145 4.05 -13.19 20.70
C VAL A 145 3.28 -14.35 20.05
N ARG A 146 2.10 -14.64 20.62
CA ARG A 146 1.15 -15.59 20.06
C ARG A 146 0.06 -14.84 19.34
N THR A 147 -0.43 -15.42 18.25
CA THR A 147 -1.51 -14.84 17.45
C THR A 147 -2.71 -15.77 17.47
N VAL A 148 -3.87 -15.23 17.82
CA VAL A 148 -5.16 -15.90 17.69
C VAL A 148 -5.93 -15.24 16.56
N GLU A 149 -6.28 -16.04 15.57
CA GLU A 149 -7.10 -15.66 14.42
C GLU A 149 -8.58 -15.92 14.74
N VAL A 150 -9.44 -14.94 14.45
CA VAL A 150 -10.88 -15.05 14.66
C VAL A 150 -11.60 -14.67 13.36
N GLY A 151 -12.56 -15.50 12.94
CA GLY A 151 -13.31 -15.31 11.69
C GLY A 151 -12.69 -16.00 10.46
N TYR A 152 -11.49 -16.56 10.57
CA TYR A 152 -10.85 -17.37 9.52
C TYR A 152 -9.91 -18.42 10.13
N ARG A 153 -9.39 -19.32 9.29
CA ARG A 153 -8.43 -20.36 9.71
C ARG A 153 -7.28 -20.48 8.72
N ALA A 154 -6.06 -20.14 9.16
CA ALA A 154 -4.78 -20.26 8.46
C ALA A 154 -4.65 -19.42 7.17
N ASN A 155 -5.73 -19.25 6.42
CA ASN A 155 -5.84 -18.43 5.24
C ASN A 155 -7.09 -17.55 5.37
N ALA A 156 -6.97 -16.27 5.01
CA ALA A 156 -8.09 -15.34 4.95
C ALA A 156 -9.23 -15.78 4.00
N LYS A 157 -8.95 -16.72 3.07
CA LYS A 157 -9.96 -17.33 2.19
C LYS A 157 -10.82 -18.38 2.88
N ASN A 158 -10.32 -19.02 3.94
CA ASN A 158 -11.07 -20.04 4.67
C ASN A 158 -11.84 -19.36 5.81
N LYS A 159 -12.93 -18.71 5.44
CA LYS A 159 -13.78 -17.94 6.34
C LYS A 159 -14.57 -18.86 7.28
N GLN A 160 -14.78 -18.41 8.51
CA GLN A 160 -15.63 -19.06 9.50
C GLN A 160 -16.84 -18.16 9.77
N PRO A 161 -17.97 -18.34 9.06
CA PRO A 161 -19.11 -17.41 9.13
C PRO A 161 -19.68 -17.27 10.55
N LYS A 162 -19.61 -18.33 11.37
CA LYS A 162 -20.11 -18.32 12.74
C LYS A 162 -19.36 -17.35 13.66
N GLU A 163 -18.09 -17.09 13.37
CA GLU A 163 -17.23 -16.19 14.14
C GLU A 163 -17.13 -14.81 13.52
N ALA A 164 -17.17 -14.74 12.18
CA ALA A 164 -16.94 -13.52 11.44
C ALA A 164 -18.19 -12.64 11.30
N LEU A 165 -19.39 -13.23 11.25
CA LEU A 165 -20.63 -12.47 11.08
C LEU A 165 -21.08 -11.83 12.39
N MET A 166 -21.27 -10.51 12.37
CA MET A 166 -21.69 -9.72 13.52
C MET A 166 -22.78 -8.73 13.14
N LEU A 167 -23.68 -8.44 14.08
CA LEU A 167 -24.73 -7.45 13.95
C LEU A 167 -24.26 -6.12 14.55
N THR A 168 -24.42 -5.04 13.81
CA THR A 168 -24.11 -3.67 14.23
C THR A 168 -25.30 -3.01 14.92
N ASP A 169 -25.09 -1.82 15.51
CA ASP A 169 -26.13 -1.02 16.19
C ASP A 169 -27.31 -0.66 15.26
N ASP A 170 -27.02 -0.47 13.97
CA ASP A 170 -27.98 -0.14 12.92
C ASP A 170 -28.59 -1.37 12.21
N GLU A 171 -28.61 -2.53 12.89
CA GLU A 171 -29.23 -3.78 12.42
C GLU A 171 -28.62 -4.36 11.12
N ASN A 172 -27.40 -3.94 10.76
CA ASN A 172 -26.69 -4.45 9.60
C ASN A 172 -25.78 -5.62 10.00
N ILE A 173 -25.64 -6.60 9.10
CA ILE A 173 -24.71 -7.71 9.29
C ILE A 173 -23.41 -7.38 8.56
N ILE A 174 -22.27 -7.56 9.23
CA ILE A 174 -20.93 -7.40 8.65
C ILE A 174 -20.07 -8.64 8.90
N ASP A 175 -19.19 -8.95 7.94
CA ASP A 175 -18.14 -9.97 8.00
C ASP A 175 -16.84 -9.32 8.48
N ILE A 176 -16.37 -9.71 9.67
CA ILE A 176 -15.18 -9.18 10.31
C ILE A 176 -14.13 -10.27 10.46
N GLN A 177 -12.93 -9.98 9.99
CA GLN A 177 -11.73 -10.79 10.19
C GLN A 177 -10.71 -10.00 10.98
N PHE A 178 -10.21 -10.58 12.06
CA PHE A 178 -9.23 -9.92 12.91
C PHE A 178 -8.26 -10.93 13.53
N ALA A 179 -7.10 -10.40 13.94
CA ALA A 179 -6.06 -11.15 14.60
C ALA A 179 -5.69 -10.46 15.91
N VAL A 180 -5.60 -11.24 16.98
CA VAL A 180 -5.18 -10.77 18.30
C VAL A 180 -3.78 -11.28 18.56
N GLN A 181 -2.87 -10.35 18.84
CA GLN A 181 -1.51 -10.64 19.25
C GLN A 181 -1.39 -10.41 20.75
N TYR A 182 -0.85 -11.41 21.46
CA TYR A 182 -0.69 -11.35 22.90
C TYR A 182 0.61 -12.01 23.36
N THR A 183 1.07 -11.59 24.53
CA THR A 183 2.19 -12.17 25.27
C THR A 183 1.69 -12.64 26.63
N LEU A 184 2.50 -13.40 27.37
CA LEU A 184 2.12 -13.85 28.71
C LEU A 184 2.76 -12.93 29.75
N LYS A 185 1.93 -12.39 30.63
CA LYS A 185 2.32 -11.63 31.80
C LYS A 185 2.79 -12.55 32.94
N SER A 186 2.12 -13.69 33.11
CA SER A 186 2.36 -14.62 34.21
C SER A 186 2.17 -16.07 33.74
N ALA A 187 3.24 -16.85 33.80
CA ALA A 187 3.22 -18.26 33.41
C ALA A 187 2.43 -19.13 34.40
N SER A 188 2.39 -18.78 35.68
CA SER A 188 1.62 -19.53 36.67
C SER A 188 0.12 -19.42 36.40
N ASP A 189 -0.35 -18.20 36.17
CA ASP A 189 -1.76 -17.91 35.96
C ASP A 189 -2.29 -18.58 34.67
N TRP A 190 -1.44 -18.58 33.63
CA TRP A 190 -1.74 -19.24 32.35
C TRP A 190 -1.96 -20.77 32.48
N ILE A 191 -1.22 -21.46 33.34
CA ILE A 191 -1.33 -22.92 33.51
C ILE A 191 -2.46 -23.29 34.48
N PHE A 192 -2.64 -22.54 35.57
CA PHE A 192 -3.47 -22.98 36.68
C PHE A 192 -4.89 -22.42 36.72
N ASN A 193 -5.12 -21.21 36.19
CA ASN A 193 -6.41 -20.55 36.38
C ASN A 193 -7.44 -20.95 35.30
N ILE A 194 -6.97 -21.32 34.11
CA ILE A 194 -7.82 -21.61 32.96
C ILE A 194 -7.45 -22.98 32.38
N ARG A 195 -8.45 -23.82 32.12
CA ARG A 195 -8.24 -25.18 31.59
C ARG A 195 -7.70 -25.17 30.15
N ASP A 196 -8.33 -24.38 29.28
CA ASP A 196 -7.99 -24.27 27.86
C ASP A 196 -7.70 -22.79 27.51
N PRO A 197 -6.48 -22.29 27.78
CA PRO A 197 -6.19 -20.86 27.72
C PRO A 197 -6.30 -20.26 26.31
N GLU A 198 -5.85 -20.97 25.27
CA GLU A 198 -5.91 -20.49 23.89
C GLU A 198 -7.35 -20.35 23.37
N GLU A 199 -8.21 -21.33 23.68
CA GLU A 199 -9.64 -21.27 23.36
C GLU A 199 -10.33 -20.16 24.15
N THR A 200 -9.96 -19.96 25.41
CA THR A 200 -10.52 -18.89 26.23
C THR A 200 -10.17 -17.51 25.67
N VAL A 201 -8.93 -17.28 25.25
CA VAL A 201 -8.53 -16.03 24.59
C VAL A 201 -9.32 -15.81 23.31
N ARG A 202 -9.55 -16.87 22.51
CA ARG A 202 -10.39 -16.80 21.29
C ARG A 202 -11.83 -16.42 21.62
N GLN A 203 -12.45 -17.04 22.62
CA GLN A 203 -13.83 -16.75 23.04
C GLN A 203 -13.98 -15.33 23.60
N VAL A 204 -13.01 -14.87 24.39
CA VAL A 204 -12.97 -13.49 24.89
C VAL A 204 -12.79 -12.51 23.73
N ALA A 205 -11.96 -12.83 22.75
CA ALA A 205 -11.78 -12.04 21.55
C ALA A 205 -13.09 -11.89 20.76
N GLU A 206 -13.77 -13.01 20.47
CA GLU A 206 -15.07 -13.03 19.79
C GLU A 206 -16.14 -12.23 20.57
N THR A 207 -16.20 -12.40 21.88
CA THR A 207 -17.20 -11.71 22.72
C THR A 207 -16.93 -10.21 22.77
N SER A 208 -15.66 -9.82 22.93
CA SER A 208 -15.28 -8.41 23.05
C SER A 208 -15.53 -7.64 21.76
N ILE A 209 -15.11 -8.18 20.62
CA ILE A 209 -15.34 -7.53 19.33
C ILE A 209 -16.84 -7.46 19.03
N ARG A 210 -17.62 -8.50 19.35
CA ARG A 210 -19.07 -8.53 19.12
C ARG A 210 -19.78 -7.48 19.97
N GLU A 211 -19.35 -7.25 21.21
CA GLU A 211 -19.87 -6.17 22.05
C GLU A 211 -19.54 -4.79 21.48
N ILE A 212 -18.30 -4.55 21.05
CA ILE A 212 -17.89 -3.25 20.51
C ILE A 212 -18.60 -2.98 19.17
N VAL A 213 -18.67 -3.96 18.29
CA VAL A 213 -19.35 -3.84 16.99
C VAL A 213 -20.84 -3.60 17.18
N GLY A 214 -21.48 -4.31 18.11
CA GLY A 214 -22.90 -4.11 18.43
C GLY A 214 -23.25 -2.74 19.01
N LYS A 215 -22.25 -1.96 19.47
CA LYS A 215 -22.43 -0.57 19.95
C LYS A 215 -22.13 0.48 18.89
N ASN A 216 -21.70 0.08 17.70
CA ASN A 216 -21.28 0.97 16.63
C ASN A 216 -22.07 0.69 15.36
N LYS A 217 -22.24 1.72 14.53
CA LYS A 217 -22.90 1.62 13.23
C LYS A 217 -21.99 0.98 12.19
N MET A 218 -22.59 0.35 11.17
CA MET A 218 -21.88 -0.30 10.07
C MET A 218 -20.83 0.61 9.41
N ASP A 219 -21.22 1.83 9.00
CA ASP A 219 -20.33 2.78 8.33
C ASP A 219 -19.11 3.15 9.18
N PHE A 220 -19.32 3.31 10.48
CA PHE A 220 -18.23 3.63 11.41
C PHE A 220 -17.24 2.47 11.50
N VAL A 221 -17.72 1.23 11.64
CA VAL A 221 -16.85 0.04 11.71
C VAL A 221 -16.14 -0.20 10.36
N LEU A 222 -16.79 0.10 9.24
CA LEU A 222 -16.25 -0.11 7.90
C LEU A 222 -15.20 0.91 7.48
N TYR A 223 -15.35 2.20 7.78
CA TYR A 223 -14.51 3.24 7.18
C TYR A 223 -13.69 4.03 8.19
N GLU A 224 -14.33 4.63 9.18
CA GLU A 224 -13.70 5.66 10.02
C GLU A 224 -13.09 5.09 11.30
N GLY A 225 -13.76 4.11 11.90
CA GLY A 225 -13.56 3.69 13.28
C GLY A 225 -12.71 2.45 13.49
N ARG A 226 -12.08 1.87 12.45
CA ARG A 226 -11.37 0.58 12.55
C ARG A 226 -10.31 0.57 13.65
N GLU A 227 -9.52 1.62 13.75
CA GLU A 227 -8.47 1.76 14.76
C GLU A 227 -9.05 1.94 16.16
N LYS A 228 -10.12 2.75 16.28
CA LYS A 228 -10.81 2.94 17.55
C LYS A 228 -11.49 1.66 18.04
N VAL A 229 -12.16 0.93 17.15
CA VAL A 229 -12.77 -0.38 17.45
C VAL A 229 -11.71 -1.37 17.91
N ALA A 230 -10.55 -1.42 17.24
CA ALA A 230 -9.44 -2.28 17.64
C ALA A 230 -8.90 -1.92 19.05
N LEU A 231 -8.74 -0.63 19.32
CA LEU A 231 -8.30 -0.12 20.63
C LEU A 231 -9.31 -0.44 21.73
N ASP A 232 -10.59 -0.11 21.52
CA ASP A 232 -11.66 -0.38 22.48
C ASP A 232 -11.81 -1.88 22.75
N THR A 233 -11.68 -2.71 21.71
CA THR A 233 -11.66 -4.18 21.81
C THR A 233 -10.47 -4.65 22.63
N SER A 234 -9.27 -4.13 22.38
CA SER A 234 -8.06 -4.51 23.14
C SER A 234 -8.21 -4.21 24.64
N GLN A 235 -8.81 -3.06 24.98
CA GLN A 235 -9.05 -2.67 26.37
C GLN A 235 -10.14 -3.53 27.03
N LEU A 236 -11.20 -3.87 26.30
CA LEU A 236 -12.25 -4.76 26.80
C LEU A 236 -11.71 -6.18 27.02
N MET A 237 -10.96 -6.71 26.07
CA MET A 237 -10.30 -8.01 26.19
C MET A 237 -9.37 -8.07 27.39
N GLN A 238 -8.52 -7.05 27.58
CA GLN A 238 -7.61 -7.01 28.73
C GLN A 238 -8.38 -7.01 30.05
N ARG A 239 -9.48 -6.23 30.16
CA ARG A 239 -10.33 -6.23 31.37
C ARG A 239 -10.92 -7.60 31.68
N ILE A 240 -11.40 -8.32 30.67
CA ILE A 240 -11.99 -9.66 30.83
C ILE A 240 -10.90 -10.69 31.21
N LEU A 241 -9.76 -10.67 30.54
CA LEU A 241 -8.65 -11.60 30.81
C LEU A 241 -8.00 -11.35 32.18
N ASP A 242 -7.92 -10.09 32.61
CA ASP A 242 -7.46 -9.74 33.96
C ASP A 242 -8.46 -10.22 35.02
N HIS A 243 -9.77 -10.13 34.74
CA HIS A 243 -10.80 -10.65 35.64
C HIS A 243 -10.73 -12.17 35.81
N TYR A 244 -10.47 -12.91 34.72
CA TYR A 244 -10.23 -14.36 34.77
C TYR A 244 -8.86 -14.74 35.29
N GLN A 245 -8.00 -13.76 35.57
CA GLN A 245 -6.61 -13.99 35.96
C GLN A 245 -5.91 -14.92 34.97
N ALA A 246 -6.08 -14.68 33.67
CA ALA A 246 -5.54 -15.55 32.62
C ALA A 246 -4.01 -15.49 32.49
N GLY A 247 -3.36 -14.48 33.08
CA GLY A 247 -1.93 -14.23 32.90
C GLY A 247 -1.55 -13.75 31.50
N VAL A 248 -2.51 -13.23 30.72
CA VAL A 248 -2.32 -12.79 29.33
C VAL A 248 -2.24 -11.26 29.25
N GLN A 249 -1.34 -10.76 28.42
CA GLN A 249 -1.24 -9.35 28.06
C GLN A 249 -1.52 -9.18 26.56
N ILE A 250 -2.60 -8.47 26.22
CA ILE A 250 -2.90 -8.12 24.84
C ILE A 250 -1.88 -7.08 24.36
N THR A 251 -1.20 -7.40 23.25
CA THR A 251 -0.21 -6.51 22.63
C THR A 251 -0.86 -5.66 21.56
N ASN A 252 -1.60 -6.29 20.64
CA ASN A 252 -2.29 -5.58 19.57
C ASN A 252 -3.51 -6.37 19.08
N VAL A 253 -4.54 -5.66 18.64
CA VAL A 253 -5.69 -6.21 17.93
C VAL A 253 -5.68 -5.60 16.53
N THR A 254 -5.56 -6.42 15.50
CA THR A 254 -5.51 -5.94 14.12
C THR A 254 -6.73 -6.43 13.35
N MET A 255 -7.51 -5.49 12.84
CA MET A 255 -8.63 -5.75 11.94
C MET A 255 -8.08 -5.98 10.53
N GLN A 256 -8.18 -7.19 9.99
CA GLN A 256 -7.68 -7.52 8.65
C GLN A 256 -8.64 -7.06 7.57
N GLY A 257 -9.93 -7.27 7.77
CA GLY A 257 -10.95 -6.91 6.81
C GLY A 257 -12.31 -6.80 7.47
N VAL A 258 -13.04 -5.73 7.14
CA VAL A 258 -14.45 -5.55 7.47
C VAL A 258 -15.16 -5.35 6.13
N GLN A 259 -16.12 -6.22 5.85
CA GLN A 259 -16.85 -6.24 4.58
C GLN A 259 -18.34 -6.55 4.85
N PRO A 260 -19.25 -6.10 3.99
CA PRO A 260 -20.59 -6.66 3.94
C PRO A 260 -20.56 -8.16 3.58
N PRO A 261 -21.58 -8.95 3.96
CA PRO A 261 -21.70 -10.34 3.57
C PRO A 261 -21.69 -10.50 2.04
N GLU A 262 -21.07 -11.58 1.55
CA GLU A 262 -20.91 -11.84 0.11
C GLU A 262 -22.27 -11.89 -0.63
N GLN A 263 -23.34 -12.26 0.07
CA GLN A 263 -24.69 -12.34 -0.52
C GLN A 263 -25.25 -10.96 -0.91
N VAL A 264 -24.83 -9.89 -0.23
CA VAL A 264 -25.35 -8.53 -0.43
C VAL A 264 -24.32 -7.56 -0.98
N GLN A 265 -23.06 -7.99 -1.10
CA GLN A 265 -21.95 -7.15 -1.55
C GLN A 265 -22.22 -6.49 -2.90
N ALA A 266 -22.72 -7.23 -3.89
CA ALA A 266 -23.00 -6.67 -5.21
C ALA A 266 -24.07 -5.56 -5.19
N ALA A 267 -25.10 -5.70 -4.35
CA ALA A 267 -26.15 -4.69 -4.19
C ALA A 267 -25.62 -3.46 -3.42
N PHE A 268 -24.77 -3.69 -2.42
CA PHE A 268 -24.12 -2.61 -1.67
C PHE A 268 -23.20 -1.77 -2.58
N ASP A 269 -22.36 -2.43 -3.38
CA ASP A 269 -21.46 -1.78 -4.33
C ASP A 269 -22.25 -0.95 -5.36
N ASP A 270 -23.40 -1.46 -5.83
CA ASP A 270 -24.28 -0.73 -6.74
C ASP A 270 -24.91 0.51 -6.08
N ALA A 271 -25.36 0.39 -4.82
CA ALA A 271 -25.90 1.53 -4.07
C ALA A 271 -24.84 2.62 -3.82
N VAL A 272 -23.62 2.23 -3.46
CA VAL A 272 -22.48 3.15 -3.29
C VAL A 272 -22.15 3.83 -4.62
N LYS A 273 -22.10 3.08 -5.72
CA LYS A 273 -21.86 3.62 -7.06
C LYS A 273 -22.94 4.60 -7.47
N ALA A 274 -24.21 4.27 -7.27
CA ALA A 274 -25.33 5.16 -7.55
C ALA A 274 -25.27 6.45 -6.71
N GLY A 275 -24.87 6.36 -5.43
CA GLY A 275 -24.62 7.51 -4.57
C GLY A 275 -23.51 8.42 -5.09
N GLN A 276 -22.40 7.83 -5.54
CA GLN A 276 -21.30 8.58 -6.15
C GLN A 276 -21.69 9.22 -7.48
N ASP A 277 -22.43 8.50 -8.33
CA ASP A 277 -22.93 9.01 -9.60
C ASP A 277 -23.90 10.18 -9.38
N ARG A 278 -24.77 10.11 -8.36
CA ARG A 278 -25.65 11.21 -7.95
C ARG A 278 -24.85 12.46 -7.55
N GLU A 279 -23.85 12.32 -6.70
CA GLU A 279 -23.05 13.47 -6.25
C GLU A 279 -22.22 14.03 -7.41
N ARG A 280 -21.70 13.17 -8.31
CA ARG A 280 -21.02 13.60 -9.54
C ARG A 280 -21.96 14.44 -10.42
N GLN A 281 -23.16 13.95 -10.73
CA GLN A 281 -24.12 14.67 -11.57
C GLN A 281 -24.53 16.01 -10.96
N LYS A 282 -24.71 16.07 -9.63
CA LYS A 282 -24.99 17.32 -8.93
C LYS A 282 -23.83 18.32 -9.06
N ASN A 283 -22.60 17.86 -8.89
CA ASN A 283 -21.41 18.70 -9.03
C ASN A 283 -21.21 19.17 -10.49
N GLU A 284 -21.46 18.32 -11.48
CA GLU A 284 -21.43 18.68 -12.90
C GLU A 284 -22.50 19.72 -13.24
N GLY A 285 -23.73 19.55 -12.73
CA GLY A 285 -24.80 20.52 -12.90
C GLY A 285 -24.47 21.88 -12.26
N GLN A 286 -23.90 21.87 -11.06
CA GLN A 286 -23.44 23.09 -10.39
C GLN A 286 -22.29 23.76 -11.16
N ALA A 287 -21.34 22.98 -11.66
CA ALA A 287 -20.23 23.49 -12.49
C ALA A 287 -20.74 24.11 -13.79
N TYR A 288 -21.72 23.48 -14.46
CA TYR A 288 -22.34 24.02 -15.67
C TYR A 288 -23.08 25.33 -15.39
N ALA A 289 -23.86 25.41 -14.31
CA ALA A 289 -24.52 26.65 -13.91
C ALA A 289 -23.51 27.76 -13.58
N ASN A 290 -22.43 27.41 -12.87
CA ASN A 290 -21.35 28.32 -12.53
C ASN A 290 -20.54 28.78 -13.75
N ASP A 291 -20.57 28.07 -14.88
CA ASP A 291 -19.91 28.46 -16.12
C ASP A 291 -20.82 29.33 -17.01
N VAL A 292 -22.06 28.87 -17.24
CA VAL A 292 -22.98 29.52 -18.18
C VAL A 292 -23.48 30.86 -17.67
N ILE A 293 -23.84 30.96 -16.38
CA ILE A 293 -24.43 32.19 -15.82
C ILE A 293 -23.44 33.37 -15.91
N PRO A 294 -22.16 33.24 -15.48
CA PRO A 294 -21.19 34.34 -15.61
C PRO A 294 -20.85 34.67 -17.06
N LYS A 295 -20.73 33.67 -17.95
CA LYS A 295 -20.49 33.91 -19.38
C LYS A 295 -21.62 34.70 -20.02
N ALA A 296 -22.88 34.31 -19.75
CA ALA A 296 -24.05 35.02 -20.26
C ALA A 296 -24.13 36.46 -19.72
N ARG A 297 -23.89 36.65 -18.41
CA ARG A 297 -23.82 38.00 -17.81
C ARG A 297 -22.70 38.85 -18.44
N GLY A 298 -21.52 38.28 -18.61
CA GLY A 298 -20.38 38.95 -19.25
C GLY A 298 -20.68 39.34 -20.70
N ALA A 299 -21.35 38.48 -21.46
CA ALA A 299 -21.78 38.78 -22.82
C ALA A 299 -22.84 39.90 -22.85
N ALA A 300 -23.82 39.86 -21.95
CA ALA A 300 -24.84 40.91 -21.84
C ALA A 300 -24.22 42.27 -21.47
N SER A 301 -23.33 42.30 -20.49
CA SER A 301 -22.60 43.52 -20.11
C SER A 301 -21.73 44.04 -21.25
N ARG A 302 -21.05 43.16 -22.00
CA ARG A 302 -20.26 43.55 -23.18
C ARG A 302 -21.14 44.22 -24.23
N LEU A 303 -22.28 43.62 -24.57
CA LEU A 303 -23.19 44.15 -25.57
C LEU A 303 -23.74 45.52 -25.16
N LEU A 304 -24.10 45.71 -23.89
CA LEU A 304 -24.52 47.01 -23.37
C LEU A 304 -23.41 48.06 -23.50
N GLN A 305 -22.18 47.71 -23.12
CA GLN A 305 -21.04 48.63 -23.23
C GLN A 305 -20.69 48.95 -24.70
N GLU A 306 -20.81 47.99 -25.62
CA GLU A 306 -20.64 48.23 -27.05
C GLU A 306 -21.72 49.17 -27.61
N ALA A 307 -22.98 49.01 -27.18
CA ALA A 307 -24.08 49.88 -27.58
C ALA A 307 -23.93 51.31 -27.02
N GLU A 308 -23.52 51.45 -25.75
CA GLU A 308 -23.20 52.74 -25.14
C GLU A 308 -22.03 53.42 -25.86
N ALA A 309 -20.96 52.68 -26.15
CA ALA A 309 -19.82 53.19 -26.89
C ALA A 309 -20.19 53.62 -28.32
N TYR A 310 -21.06 52.88 -29.00
CA TYR A 310 -21.58 53.25 -30.32
C TYR A 310 -22.42 54.52 -30.26
N SER A 311 -23.36 54.60 -29.31
CA SER A 311 -24.19 55.78 -29.09
C SER A 311 -23.33 57.02 -28.82
N ALA A 312 -22.40 56.92 -27.87
CA ALA A 312 -21.49 58.01 -27.52
C ALA A 312 -20.60 58.43 -28.71
N ARG A 313 -20.16 57.47 -29.55
CA ARG A 313 -19.41 57.77 -30.77
C ARG A 313 -20.27 58.54 -31.78
N VAL A 314 -21.51 58.13 -31.98
CA VAL A 314 -22.43 58.80 -32.92
C VAL A 314 -22.76 60.22 -32.44
N THR A 315 -23.06 60.40 -31.15
CA THR A 315 -23.34 61.73 -30.59
C THR A 315 -22.11 62.63 -30.66
N ALA A 316 -20.93 62.14 -30.28
CA ALA A 316 -19.69 62.91 -30.34
C ALA A 316 -19.31 63.31 -31.77
N ASN A 317 -19.50 62.41 -32.75
CA ASN A 317 -19.28 62.72 -34.16
C ASN A 317 -20.26 63.79 -34.66
N ALA A 318 -21.56 63.66 -34.33
CA ALA A 318 -22.57 64.63 -34.72
C ALA A 318 -22.34 66.01 -34.09
N GLU A 319 -21.95 66.07 -32.82
CA GLU A 319 -21.57 67.30 -32.13
C GLU A 319 -20.30 67.92 -32.73
N GLY A 320 -19.31 67.09 -33.05
CA GLY A 320 -18.09 67.50 -33.74
C GLY A 320 -18.39 68.11 -35.10
N ASP A 321 -19.20 67.45 -35.92
CA ASP A 321 -19.60 67.93 -37.25
C ASP A 321 -20.45 69.20 -37.16
N ALA A 322 -21.39 69.27 -36.22
CA ALA A 322 -22.18 70.49 -35.98
C ALA A 322 -21.32 71.66 -35.52
N SER A 323 -20.35 71.42 -34.64
CA SER A 323 -19.38 72.43 -34.19
C SER A 323 -18.52 72.92 -35.36
N ARG A 324 -17.98 71.99 -36.17
CA ARG A 324 -17.23 72.34 -37.40
C ARG A 324 -18.08 73.16 -38.35
N PHE A 325 -19.33 72.77 -38.59
CA PHE A 325 -20.25 73.51 -39.45
C PHE A 325 -20.51 74.94 -38.93
N LYS A 326 -20.74 75.11 -37.62
CA LYS A 326 -20.95 76.44 -37.02
C LYS A 326 -19.73 77.34 -37.21
N GLN A 327 -18.52 76.84 -36.95
CA GLN A 327 -17.27 77.59 -37.14
C GLN A 327 -17.06 77.99 -38.60
N VAL A 328 -17.36 77.08 -39.51
CA VAL A 328 -17.29 77.33 -40.96
C VAL A 328 -18.33 78.36 -41.41
N LEU A 329 -19.56 78.26 -40.93
CA LEU A 329 -20.64 79.19 -41.27
C LEU A 329 -20.30 80.63 -40.87
N THR A 330 -19.71 80.81 -39.69
CA THR A 330 -19.30 82.15 -39.22
C THR A 330 -18.27 82.79 -40.14
N GLU A 331 -17.34 82.02 -40.71
CA GLU A 331 -16.35 82.54 -41.67
C GLU A 331 -16.94 82.71 -43.08
N TYR A 332 -17.84 81.82 -43.50
CA TYR A 332 -18.56 81.95 -44.76
C TYR A 332 -19.38 83.25 -44.83
N GLN A 333 -20.04 83.63 -43.73
CA GLN A 333 -20.79 84.88 -43.63
C GLN A 333 -19.91 86.14 -43.82
N LYS A 334 -18.63 86.08 -43.43
CA LYS A 334 -17.68 87.20 -43.63
C LYS A 334 -17.20 87.30 -45.08
N ALA A 335 -16.95 86.17 -45.74
CA ALA A 335 -16.42 86.14 -47.11
C ALA A 335 -16.94 84.91 -47.90
N PRO A 336 -18.10 85.02 -48.57
CA PRO A 336 -18.76 83.86 -49.19
C PRO A 336 -17.98 83.23 -50.37
N ALA A 337 -17.42 84.06 -51.26
CA ALA A 337 -16.76 83.57 -52.49
C ALA A 337 -15.47 82.79 -52.18
N VAL A 338 -14.61 83.33 -51.31
CA VAL A 338 -13.31 82.73 -50.98
C VAL A 338 -13.48 81.42 -50.22
N THR A 339 -14.43 81.36 -49.28
CA THR A 339 -14.69 80.16 -48.48
C THR A 339 -15.23 79.01 -49.33
N ARG A 340 -16.12 79.29 -50.30
CA ARG A 340 -16.65 78.27 -51.22
C ARG A 340 -15.57 77.70 -52.13
N ASP A 341 -14.77 78.57 -52.75
CA ASP A 341 -13.73 78.14 -53.68
C ASP A 341 -12.63 77.38 -52.92
N ARG A 342 -12.32 77.78 -51.68
CA ARG A 342 -11.41 77.02 -50.81
C ARG A 342 -11.95 75.64 -50.46
N MET A 343 -13.21 75.51 -50.04
CA MET A 343 -13.80 74.18 -49.78
C MET A 343 -13.80 73.29 -51.01
N TYR A 344 -14.10 73.84 -52.18
CA TYR A 344 -14.06 73.10 -53.43
C TYR A 344 -12.64 72.60 -53.73
N LEU A 345 -11.63 73.46 -53.60
CA LEU A 345 -10.24 73.08 -53.81
C LEU A 345 -9.75 72.08 -52.75
N ASP A 346 -10.11 72.23 -51.47
CA ASP A 346 -9.74 71.30 -50.39
C ASP A 346 -10.40 69.92 -50.59
N THR A 347 -11.68 69.88 -50.96
CA THR A 347 -12.39 68.62 -51.26
C THR A 347 -11.85 67.98 -52.52
N MET A 348 -11.61 68.74 -53.59
CA MET A 348 -10.95 68.25 -54.80
C MET A 348 -9.54 67.76 -54.50
N GLN A 349 -8.78 68.44 -53.65
CA GLN A 349 -7.46 67.98 -53.22
C GLN A 349 -7.55 66.65 -52.46
N GLN A 350 -8.51 66.49 -51.53
CA GLN A 350 -8.71 65.21 -50.82
C GLN A 350 -9.13 64.08 -51.77
N ILE A 351 -10.04 64.36 -52.70
CA ILE A 351 -10.47 63.39 -53.72
C ILE A 351 -9.30 63.05 -54.64
N PHE A 352 -8.54 64.04 -55.12
CA PHE A 352 -7.40 63.83 -55.99
C PHE A 352 -6.21 63.17 -55.30
N ALA A 353 -6.05 63.33 -53.98
CA ALA A 353 -5.06 62.62 -53.19
C ALA A 353 -5.43 61.14 -52.99
N ASN A 354 -6.72 60.84 -52.84
CA ASN A 354 -7.21 59.47 -52.65
C ASN A 354 -7.56 58.75 -53.96
N THR A 355 -7.55 59.45 -55.10
CA THR A 355 -7.75 58.85 -56.42
C THR A 355 -6.42 58.59 -57.11
N THR A 356 -6.37 57.52 -57.88
CA THR A 356 -5.15 57.14 -58.60
C THR A 356 -5.17 57.75 -59.99
N LYS A 357 -4.26 58.69 -60.27
CA LYS A 357 -4.07 59.23 -61.62
C LYS A 357 -3.23 58.28 -62.46
N VAL A 358 -3.81 57.76 -63.54
CA VAL A 358 -3.11 56.95 -64.55
C VAL A 358 -3.03 57.77 -65.85
N MET A 359 -1.82 58.09 -66.32
CA MET A 359 -1.61 58.73 -67.62
C MET A 359 -1.13 57.68 -68.62
N VAL A 360 -1.76 57.64 -69.80
CA VAL A 360 -1.38 56.75 -70.91
C VAL A 360 -0.91 57.63 -72.06
N ASP A 361 0.38 57.54 -72.43
CA ASP A 361 0.93 58.23 -73.61
C ASP A 361 0.67 57.37 -74.85
N ALA A 362 -0.25 57.82 -75.71
CA ALA A 362 -0.60 57.13 -76.95
C ALA A 362 -0.30 58.03 -78.15
N LYS A 363 0.89 57.86 -78.74
CA LYS A 363 1.14 58.29 -80.12
C LYS A 363 0.39 57.33 -81.05
N SER A 364 -0.83 57.73 -81.42
CA SER A 364 -1.70 57.11 -82.42
C SER A 364 -2.53 55.88 -81.96
N GLY A 365 -3.82 56.12 -81.70
CA GLY A 365 -4.92 55.30 -82.24
C GLY A 365 -5.21 53.91 -81.66
N SER A 366 -4.60 53.45 -80.57
CA SER A 366 -4.95 52.15 -79.96
C SER A 366 -5.61 52.31 -78.59
N ASN A 367 -6.87 51.91 -78.47
CA ASN A 367 -7.62 51.84 -77.21
C ASN A 367 -7.16 50.63 -76.39
N LEU A 368 -6.11 50.79 -75.59
CA LEU A 368 -5.71 49.77 -74.61
C LEU A 368 -6.54 49.94 -73.33
N LEU A 369 -7.42 48.96 -73.08
CA LEU A 369 -8.17 48.84 -71.83
C LEU A 369 -7.19 48.49 -70.70
N TYR A 370 -6.73 49.49 -69.94
CA TYR A 370 -5.93 49.28 -68.75
C TYR A 370 -6.83 48.86 -67.59
N LEU A 371 -6.82 47.57 -67.26
CA LEU A 371 -7.38 47.04 -66.01
C LEU A 371 -6.27 47.04 -64.94
N PRO A 372 -6.34 47.90 -63.91
CA PRO A 372 -5.31 47.96 -62.87
C PRO A 372 -5.42 46.76 -61.92
N LEU A 373 -4.90 45.60 -62.35
CA LEU A 373 -4.88 44.37 -61.56
C LEU A 373 -4.04 44.52 -60.28
N ASP A 374 -2.94 45.28 -60.31
CA ASP A 374 -2.09 45.52 -59.13
C ASP A 374 -2.83 46.24 -57.99
N LYS A 375 -3.79 47.12 -58.30
CA LYS A 375 -4.55 47.85 -57.27
C LYS A 375 -5.69 47.01 -56.70
N LEU A 376 -6.31 46.14 -57.49
CA LEU A 376 -7.26 45.15 -57.00
C LEU A 376 -6.56 44.11 -56.11
N ILE A 377 -5.35 43.68 -56.48
CA ILE A 377 -4.55 42.76 -55.66
C ILE A 377 -4.12 43.46 -54.36
N ALA A 378 -3.64 44.71 -54.40
CA ALA A 378 -3.26 45.45 -53.19
C ALA A 378 -4.46 45.79 -52.27
N GLN A 379 -5.64 46.11 -52.80
CA GLN A 379 -6.85 46.29 -51.99
C GLN A 379 -7.38 44.97 -51.42
N SER A 380 -7.29 43.86 -52.16
CA SER A 380 -7.63 42.53 -51.64
C SER A 380 -6.63 42.04 -50.58
N ALA A 381 -5.34 42.37 -50.73
CA ALA A 381 -4.31 42.08 -49.74
C ALA A 381 -4.47 42.95 -48.48
N ALA A 382 -4.85 44.22 -48.61
CA ALA A 382 -5.13 45.09 -47.47
C ALA A 382 -6.43 44.73 -46.73
N ALA A 383 -7.45 44.23 -47.43
CA ALA A 383 -8.67 43.69 -46.82
C ALA A 383 -8.46 42.29 -46.19
N ALA A 384 -7.37 41.59 -46.53
CA ALA A 384 -7.02 40.28 -45.98
C ALA A 384 -6.09 40.34 -44.75
N VAL A 385 -5.79 41.53 -44.21
CA VAL A 385 -5.00 41.67 -42.97
C VAL A 385 -5.85 42.27 -41.84
N PRO A 386 -6.50 41.44 -41.01
CA PRO A 386 -6.81 41.80 -39.64
C PRO A 386 -5.56 41.59 -38.77
N GLY A 387 -4.95 42.69 -38.34
CA GLY A 387 -4.17 42.78 -37.10
C GLY A 387 -2.79 42.11 -37.06
N ALA A 388 -1.73 42.92 -37.19
CA ALA A 388 -0.54 42.85 -36.32
C ALA A 388 0.41 44.05 -36.56
N GLY A 389 0.41 44.99 -35.61
CA GLY A 389 1.55 45.78 -35.11
C GLY A 389 2.58 46.38 -36.08
N SER A 390 2.47 47.68 -36.32
CA SER A 390 3.61 48.54 -36.67
C SER A 390 4.34 48.99 -35.38
N GLY A 391 5.47 48.33 -35.07
CA GLY A 391 6.51 48.86 -34.19
C GLY A 391 7.49 49.69 -35.02
N SER A 392 7.61 50.97 -34.65
CA SER A 392 8.44 52.00 -35.27
C SER A 392 9.93 51.87 -34.90
N ALA A 393 10.82 52.26 -35.82
CA ALA A 393 12.22 52.53 -35.56
C ALA A 393 12.55 53.99 -35.94
N ALA A 394 13.02 54.80 -34.99
CA ALA A 394 14.35 55.44 -35.01
C ALA A 394 14.47 56.69 -34.09
N SER A 395 15.52 56.65 -33.26
CA SER A 395 16.45 57.74 -32.86
C SER A 395 16.01 58.90 -31.95
N GLY A 396 16.67 58.99 -30.78
CA GLY A 396 17.37 60.24 -30.37
C GLY A 396 17.03 60.87 -29.00
N ALA A 397 18.04 60.87 -28.13
CA ALA A 397 18.31 61.80 -27.01
C ALA A 397 17.70 61.56 -25.59
N ALA A 398 18.62 61.57 -24.61
CA ALA A 398 18.51 61.42 -23.15
C ALA A 398 17.89 62.69 -22.47
N PRO A 399 17.64 62.78 -21.12
CA PRO A 399 18.39 62.10 -20.06
C PRO A 399 17.67 61.65 -18.75
N SER A 400 18.41 60.80 -18.01
CA SER A 400 18.67 60.83 -16.55
C SER A 400 17.89 59.91 -15.56
N VAL A 401 18.72 59.16 -14.79
CA VAL A 401 18.67 58.74 -13.36
C VAL A 401 18.01 57.40 -12.93
N MET A 402 18.89 56.44 -12.55
CA MET A 402 18.90 55.44 -11.43
C MET A 402 17.62 54.58 -11.14
N LYS A 403 17.65 53.29 -10.74
CA LYS A 403 18.65 52.41 -10.12
C LYS A 403 18.14 50.95 -10.12
N ASP A 404 19.09 50.00 -10.17
CA ASP A 404 19.15 48.66 -9.55
C ASP A 404 18.13 47.53 -9.86
N GLY A 405 18.69 46.35 -10.23
CA GLY A 405 18.24 45.06 -9.65
C GLY A 405 17.96 43.87 -10.59
N ALA A 406 19.02 43.19 -11.06
CA ALA A 406 19.20 41.75 -11.35
C ALA A 406 17.95 40.82 -11.52
N SER A 407 17.76 40.21 -12.71
CA SER A 407 18.03 38.79 -13.10
C SER A 407 17.08 37.72 -12.51
N THR A 408 16.57 36.65 -13.13
CA THR A 408 16.46 36.01 -14.47
C THR A 408 15.51 34.79 -14.27
N ILE A 409 15.08 34.12 -15.37
CA ILE A 409 14.48 32.75 -15.49
C ILE A 409 12.94 32.75 -15.42
N GLU A 410 12.18 32.76 -16.51
CA GLU A 410 12.00 31.76 -17.58
C GLU A 410 11.27 30.46 -17.15
N SER A 411 9.99 30.32 -17.51
CA SER A 411 9.44 29.10 -18.13
C SER A 411 7.97 29.27 -18.51
N ARG A 412 7.71 28.95 -19.77
CA ARG A 412 6.44 28.91 -20.52
C ARG A 412 5.70 27.60 -20.17
N PRO A 413 4.41 27.45 -20.49
CA PRO A 413 4.15 26.80 -21.77
C PRO A 413 2.96 27.36 -22.55
N GLN A 414 3.10 27.17 -23.87
CA GLN A 414 2.15 27.47 -24.93
C GLN A 414 1.23 26.27 -25.15
N THR A 415 -0.03 26.60 -25.34
CA THR A 415 -1.08 25.81 -25.97
C THR A 415 -0.73 25.51 -27.43
N ASP A 416 -0.95 24.27 -27.86
CA ASP A 416 -0.97 23.90 -29.28
C ASP A 416 -2.27 23.14 -29.56
N ASP A 417 -3.10 23.76 -30.39
CA ASP A 417 -4.34 23.24 -30.96
C ASP A 417 -4.00 22.65 -32.34
N ARG A 418 -4.36 21.40 -32.61
CA ARG A 418 -4.34 20.83 -33.96
C ARG A 418 -5.70 20.23 -34.31
N SER A 419 -6.36 20.97 -35.19
CA SER A 419 -7.33 20.61 -36.21
C SER A 419 -7.48 19.13 -36.62
N ARG A 420 -8.76 18.73 -36.71
CA ARG A 420 -9.48 18.02 -37.80
C ARG A 420 -8.93 16.67 -38.31
N ASP A 421 -9.78 15.63 -38.27
CA ASP A 421 -10.67 15.18 -39.37
C ASP A 421 -10.99 13.67 -39.24
N SER A 422 -11.98 13.19 -39.99
CA SER A 422 -12.51 11.82 -40.20
C SER A 422 -13.51 11.30 -39.15
N ARG A 423 -14.83 11.32 -39.45
CA ARG A 423 -15.59 10.35 -40.27
C ARG A 423 -15.43 8.91 -39.77
N ASP A 424 -16.43 8.35 -39.11
CA ASP A 424 -17.28 7.31 -39.74
C ASP A 424 -18.49 6.98 -38.85
N SER A 425 -19.64 7.07 -39.48
CA SER A 425 -20.91 6.42 -39.17
C SER A 425 -20.75 4.95 -38.77
N ARG A 426 -21.54 4.51 -37.78
CA ARG A 426 -22.23 3.20 -37.80
C ARG A 426 -23.27 3.11 -36.69
N ASP A 427 -24.51 3.35 -37.10
CA ASP A 427 -25.67 2.63 -36.58
C ASP A 427 -25.42 1.12 -36.64
N ARG A 428 -25.77 0.41 -35.57
CA ARG A 428 -26.17 -0.99 -35.68
C ARG A 428 -27.16 -1.35 -34.58
N GLU A 429 -28.43 -1.26 -34.94
CA GLU A 429 -29.45 -2.18 -34.46
C GLU A 429 -28.98 -3.63 -34.63
N GLY A 430 -29.35 -4.51 -33.69
CA GLY A 430 -29.16 -5.94 -33.89
C GLY A 430 -29.43 -6.81 -32.67
N ARG A 431 -30.72 -7.13 -32.49
CA ARG A 431 -31.33 -8.27 -31.78
C ARG A 431 -31.48 -8.22 -30.27
#